data_AF-A0A9D8WQG1-F1
#
_entry.id   AF-A0A9D8WQG1-F1
#
_cell.length_a   1.000
_cell.length_b   1.000
_cell.length_c   1.000
_cell.angle_alpha   90.00
_cell.angle_beta   90.00
_cell.angle_gamma   90.00
#
_symmetry.space_group_name_H-M   'P 1'
#
loop_
_entity.id
_entity.type
_entity.pdbx_description
1 polymer ?
#
loop_
_entity_poly.entity_id
_entity_poly.type
_entity_poly.pdbx_seq_one_letter_code
_entity_poly.pdbx_strand_id
1 'polypeptide(L)' 'TVERVQQAILDAKHAGEHGKIVHVVCDAVIDGVARCRTAAQSPEVDPCIYIEQSVTDEPMIVGHEYDIRL' A
#
# COMPACT_ATOMS: atom_id res chain seq x y z
N THR A 1 -13.53 19.90 -14.62
CA THR A 1 -14.34 18.68 -14.57
C THR A 1 -14.24 18.12 -13.17
N VAL A 2 -15.33 17.58 -12.62
CA VAL A 2 -15.39 17.02 -11.25
C VAL A 2 -14.29 15.96 -11.04
N GLU A 3 -13.98 15.17 -12.07
CA GLU A 3 -12.93 14.15 -12.07
C GLU A 3 -11.51 14.70 -11.79
N ARG A 4 -11.17 15.89 -12.29
CA ARG A 4 -9.87 16.53 -12.04
C ARG A 4 -9.70 17.00 -10.59
N VAL A 5 -10.81 17.37 -9.94
CA VAL A 5 -10.80 17.79 -8.53
C VAL A 5 -10.67 16.56 -7.62
N GLN A 6 -11.35 15.46 -7.96
CA GLN A 6 -11.28 14.21 -7.22
C GLN A 6 -9.87 13.60 -7.26
N GLN A 7 -9.21 13.59 -8.42
CA GLN A 7 -7.83 13.09 -8.53
C GLN A 7 -6.86 13.91 -7.68
N ALA A 8 -6.95 15.24 -7.71
CA ALA A 8 -6.07 16.11 -6.91
C ALA A 8 -6.24 15.91 -5.39
N ILE A 9 -7.45 15.60 -4.92
CA ILE A 9 -7.72 15.28 -3.50
C ILE A 9 -7.11 13.93 -3.11
N LEU A 10 -7.22 12.93 -3.99
CA LEU A 10 -6.62 11.61 -3.77
C LEU A 10 -5.09 11.70 -3.76
N ASP A 11 -4.50 12.43 -4.70
CA ASP A 11 -3.05 12.64 -4.77
C ASP A 11 -2.55 13.37 -3.52
N ALA A 12 -3.26 14.39 -3.04
CA ALA A 12 -2.92 15.09 -1.81
C ALA A 12 -3.06 14.21 -0.55
N LYS A 13 -4.07 13.33 -0.51
CA LYS A 13 -4.25 12.36 0.57
C LYS A 13 -3.10 11.35 0.62
N HIS A 14 -2.75 10.76 -0.52
CA HIS A 14 -1.63 9.82 -0.63
C HIS A 14 -0.28 10.50 -0.35
N ALA A 15 -0.07 11.73 -0.83
CA ALA A 15 1.14 12.49 -0.52
C ALA A 15 1.29 12.80 0.99
N GLY A 16 0.18 12.95 1.71
CA GLY A 16 0.17 13.09 3.16
C GLY A 16 0.39 11.79 3.94
N GLU A 17 0.47 10.64 3.27
CA GLU A 17 0.76 9.33 3.87
C GLU A 17 2.25 8.97 3.81
N HIS A 18 3.05 9.64 2.96
CA HIS A 18 4.51 9.55 3.00
C HIS A 18 5.07 9.93 4.38
N GLY A 19 5.98 9.12 4.89
CA GLY A 19 6.62 9.22 6.19
C GLY A 19 5.79 8.66 7.36
N LYS A 20 4.53 8.26 7.13
CA LYS A 20 3.68 7.67 8.18
C LYS A 20 3.81 6.16 8.21
N ILE A 21 3.61 5.59 9.39
CA ILE A 21 3.43 4.16 9.56
C ILE A 21 1.98 3.82 9.19
N VAL A 22 1.81 2.86 8.31
CA VAL A 22 0.52 2.29 7.90
C VAL A 22 0.52 0.79 8.12
N HIS A 23 -0.62 0.29 8.60
CA HIS A 23 -0.84 -1.13 8.79
C HIS A 23 -1.34 -1.75 7.49
N VAL A 24 -0.63 -2.76 7.01
CA VAL A 24 -0.95 -3.47 5.77
C VAL A 24 -0.98 -4.98 5.97
N VAL A 25 -1.79 -5.67 5.17
CA VAL A 25 -1.79 -7.12 5.05
C VAL A 25 -1.13 -7.50 3.73
N CYS A 26 -0.22 -8.48 3.74
CA CYS A 26 0.39 -9.00 2.52
C CYS A 26 -0.55 -9.98 1.82
N ASP A 27 -0.98 -9.69 0.59
CA ASP A 27 -1.87 -10.57 -0.18
C ASP A 27 -1.11 -11.52 -1.11
N ALA A 28 0.03 -11.07 -1.64
CA ALA A 28 0.83 -11.85 -2.56
C ALA A 28 2.29 -11.38 -2.56
N VAL A 29 3.20 -12.27 -2.91
CA VAL A 29 4.59 -11.96 -3.21
C VAL A 29 4.89 -12.49 -4.60
N ILE A 30 5.30 -11.60 -5.50
CA ILE A 30 5.58 -11.93 -6.91
C ILE A 30 6.92 -11.28 -7.27
N ASP A 31 7.87 -12.07 -7.73
CA ASP A 31 9.20 -11.61 -8.18
C ASP A 31 9.93 -10.69 -7.18
N GLY A 32 9.79 -10.96 -5.88
CA GLY A 32 10.43 -10.17 -4.81
C GLY A 32 9.69 -8.89 -4.44
N VAL A 33 8.51 -8.65 -5.01
CA VAL A 33 7.62 -7.53 -4.64
C VAL A 33 6.42 -8.07 -3.87
N ALA A 34 6.19 -7.54 -2.68
CA ALA A 34 5.00 -7.81 -1.89
C ALA A 34 3.87 -6.86 -2.33
N ARG A 35 2.71 -7.44 -2.66
CA ARG A 35 1.46 -6.72 -2.88
C ARG A 35 0.67 -6.73 -1.58
N CYS A 36 0.37 -5.56 -1.06
CA CYS A 36 -0.27 -5.38 0.24
C CYS A 36 -1.49 -4.46 0.15
N ARG A 37 -2.38 -4.56 1.14
CA ARG A 37 -3.54 -3.67 1.29
C ARG A 37 -3.69 -3.21 2.73
N THR A 38 -4.17 -1.99 2.92
CA THR A 38 -4.66 -1.50 4.21
C THR A 38 -6.08 -1.98 4.47
N ALA A 39 -6.54 -1.91 5.73
CA ALA A 39 -7.92 -2.23 6.09
C ALA A 39 -8.98 -1.35 5.38
N ALA A 40 -8.58 -0.17 4.89
CA ALA A 40 -9.46 0.73 4.15
C ALA A 40 -9.59 0.39 2.65
N GLN A 41 -8.78 -0.54 2.14
CA GLN A 41 -8.76 -0.91 0.72
C GLN A 41 -9.57 -2.18 0.47
N SER A 42 -10.64 -2.03 -0.31
CA SER A 42 -11.46 -3.13 -0.79
C SER A 42 -10.65 -3.99 -1.78
N PRO A 43 -10.69 -5.34 -1.66
CA PRO A 43 -10.02 -6.22 -2.61
C PRO A 43 -10.51 -5.95 -4.04
N GLU A 44 -9.58 -5.97 -5.02
CA GLU A 44 -9.85 -5.86 -6.47
C GLU A 44 -10.44 -4.53 -6.96
N VAL A 45 -10.90 -3.66 -6.06
CA VAL A 45 -11.51 -2.36 -6.39
C VAL A 45 -10.53 -1.21 -6.12
N ASP A 46 -9.85 -1.25 -4.97
CA ASP A 46 -8.92 -0.20 -4.57
C ASP A 46 -7.48 -0.51 -4.99
N PRO A 47 -6.67 0.52 -5.31
CA PRO A 47 -5.26 0.32 -5.65
C PRO A 47 -4.49 -0.30 -4.47
N CYS A 48 -3.60 -1.25 -4.79
CA CYS A 48 -2.74 -1.93 -3.80
C CYS A 48 -1.44 -1.15 -3.54
N ILE A 49 -0.82 -1.43 -2.38
CA ILE A 49 0.52 -0.98 -2.03
C ILE A 49 1.52 -2.04 -2.51
N TYR A 50 2.62 -1.61 -3.13
CA TYR A 50 3.69 -2.50 -3.58
C TYR A 50 4.97 -2.19 -2.82
N ILE A 51 5.62 -3.23 -2.30
CA ILE A 51 6.78 -3.12 -1.43
C ILE A 51 7.87 -4.04 -1.95
N GLU A 52 9.02 -3.48 -2.27
CA GLU A 52 10.22 -4.24 -2.64
C GLU A 52 10.74 -4.99 -1.40
N GLN A 53 10.83 -6.32 -1.46
CA GLN A 53 11.36 -7.08 -0.31
C GLN A 53 12.85 -6.84 -0.07
N SER A 54 13.56 -6.31 -1.07
CA SER A 54 14.96 -5.92 -0.91
C SER A 54 15.16 -4.76 0.09
N VAL A 55 14.09 -4.02 0.42
CA VAL A 55 14.13 -2.91 1.40
C VAL A 55 13.57 -3.28 2.77
N THR A 56 13.13 -4.53 2.97
CA THR A 56 12.64 -5.02 4.26
C THR A 56 13.72 -5.86 4.94
N ASP A 57 13.82 -5.75 6.27
CA ASP A 57 14.79 -6.54 7.05
C ASP A 57 14.47 -8.04 7.02
N GLU A 58 13.17 -8.36 6.96
CA GLU A 58 12.65 -9.72 6.86
C GLU A 58 11.72 -9.84 5.65
N PRO A 59 11.66 -11.02 4.99
CA PRO A 59 10.76 -11.24 3.87
C PRO A 59 9.30 -11.21 4.33
N MET A 60 8.45 -10.54 3.56
CA MET A 60 7.02 -10.48 3.85
C MET A 60 6.34 -11.81 3.52
N ILE A 61 5.42 -12.22 4.39
CA ILE A 61 4.69 -13.49 4.35
C ILE A 61 3.23 -13.19 4.01
N VAL A 62 2.69 -13.90 3.03
CA VAL A 62 1.28 -13.75 2.63
C VAL A 62 0.35 -14.09 3.80
N GLY A 63 -0.66 -13.26 4.00
CA GLY A 63 -1.64 -13.34 5.09
C GLY A 63 -1.18 -12.70 6.41
N HIS A 64 0.07 -12.23 6.50
CA HIS A 64 0.57 -11.54 7.68
C HIS A 64 0.38 -10.02 7.57
N GLU A 65 0.24 -9.39 8.74
CA GLU A 65 0.12 -7.95 8.89
C GLU A 65 1.47 -7.32 9.23
N TYR A 66 1.71 -6.12 8.71
CA TYR A 66 2.96 -5.38 8.84
C TYR A 66 2.73 -3.89 9.02
N ASP A 67 3.63 -3.27 9.78
CA ASP A 67 3.72 -1.84 9.97
C ASP A 67 4.78 -1.30 9.02
N ILE A 68 4.35 -0.65 7.95
CA ILE A 68 5.26 -0.15 6.91
C ILE A 68 5.31 1.36 6.97
N ARG A 69 6.48 1.93 6.73
CA ARG A 69 6.61 3.38 6.51
C ARG A 69 6.56 3.63 5.00
N LEU A 70 5.55 4.37 4.55
CA LEU A 70 5.48 4.85 3.17
C LEU A 70 6.44 6.02 2.93
#